data_AF-A0A847YZR0-F1
#
_entry.id   AF-A0A847YZR0-F1
#
_cell.length_a   1.000
_cell.length_b   1.000
_cell.length_c   1.000
_cell.angle_alpha   90.00
_cell.angle_beta   90.00
_cell.angle_gamma   90.00
#
_symmetry.space_group_name_H-M   'P 1'
#
loop_
_entity.id
_entity.type
_entity.pdbx_description
1 polymer ?
#
loop_
_entity_poly.entity_id
_entity_poly.type
_entity_poly.pdbx_seq_one_letter_code
_entity_poly.pdbx_strand_id
1 'polypeptide(L)'
;MISIILLIVSIIQNSFDMVKAQQRLSDAQTKVKQLQKQKQELFFGQNKTQSSDFLEKQIRDKLKLVKPGEALVVLPSTLQNKSEEKLYKYHASEEMAQIITPTWRLWWQLFF
;
A
#
# COMPACT_ATOMS: atom_id res chain seq x y z
N MET A 1 68.99 22.29 18.26
CA MET A 1 68.14 23.09 17.36
C MET A 1 67.46 22.24 16.28
N ILE A 2 68.21 21.56 15.40
CA ILE A 2 67.63 20.76 14.29
C ILE A 2 66.75 19.60 14.78
N SER A 3 67.17 18.86 15.82
CA SER A 3 66.38 17.74 16.36
C SER A 3 65.04 18.16 16.96
N ILE A 4 64.95 19.39 17.50
CA ILE A 4 63.71 19.94 18.06
C ILE A 4 62.72 20.26 16.95
N ILE A 5 63.20 20.82 15.84
CA ILE A 5 62.38 21.11 14.66
C ILE A 5 61.80 19.81 14.06
N LEU A 6 62.59 18.74 13.98
CA LEU A 6 62.12 17.45 13.50
C LEU A 6 61.04 16.84 14.41
N LEU A 7 61.19 16.96 15.73
CA LEU A 7 60.18 16.49 16.68
C LEU A 7 58.86 17.26 16.53
N ILE A 8 58.92 18.59 16.37
CA ILE A 8 57.74 19.42 16.17
C ILE A 8 56.99 19.00 14.89
N VAL A 9 57.72 18.80 13.78
CA VAL A 9 57.13 18.36 12.51
C VAL A 9 56.48 16.96 12.65
N SER A 10 57.14 16.05 13.35
CA SER A 10 56.62 14.69 13.58
C SER A 10 55.33 14.70 14.41
N ILE A 11 55.24 15.56 15.43
CA ILE A 11 54.06 15.68 16.27
C ILE A 11 52.88 16.25 15.46
N ILE A 12 53.14 17.26 14.64
CA ILE A 12 52.13 17.87 13.77
C ILE A 12 51.59 16.83 12.78
N GLN A 13 52.46 16.08 12.09
CA GLN A 13 52.05 15.04 11.14
C GLN A 13 51.21 13.95 11.83
N ASN A 14 51.66 13.45 12.98
CA ASN A 14 50.93 12.43 13.73
C ASN A 14 49.56 12.93 14.20
N SER A 15 49.47 14.21 14.57
CA SER A 15 48.20 14.83 14.96
C SER A 15 47.22 14.91 13.78
N PHE A 16 47.71 15.24 12.58
CA PHE A 16 46.88 15.23 11.37
C PHE A 16 46.43 13.83 10.98
N ASP A 17 47.30 12.82 11.09
CA ASP A 17 46.95 11.44 10.76
C ASP A 17 45.93 10.86 11.73
N MET A 18 46.02 11.19 13.02
CA MET A 18 45.03 10.83 14.03
C MET A 18 43.65 11.43 13.71
N VAL A 19 43.60 12.72 13.33
CA VAL A 19 42.33 13.37 12.94
C VAL A 19 41.73 12.71 11.70
N LYS A 20 42.55 12.41 10.68
CA LYS A 20 42.08 11.69 9.48
C LYS A 20 41.57 10.29 9.81
N ALA A 21 42.23 9.58 10.72
CA ALA A 21 41.77 8.26 11.17
C ALA A 21 40.41 8.34 11.87
N GLN A 22 40.22 9.35 12.71
CA GLN A 22 38.95 9.58 13.39
C GLN A 22 37.83 9.98 12.43
N GLN A 23 38.12 10.80 11.42
CA GLN A 23 37.17 11.13 10.35
C GLN A 23 36.76 9.88 9.58
N ARG A 24 37.71 9.04 9.14
CA ARG A 24 37.42 7.78 8.45
C ARG A 24 36.53 6.85 9.29
N LEU A 25 36.77 6.78 10.60
CA LEU A 25 35.95 5.99 11.51
C LEU A 25 34.52 6.54 11.61
N SER A 26 34.38 7.86 11.73
CA SER A 26 33.08 8.54 11.77
C SER A 26 32.28 8.32 10.48
N ASP A 27 32.93 8.45 9.33
CA ASP A 27 32.32 8.23 8.01
C ASP A 27 31.86 6.77 7.85
N ALA A 28 32.71 5.82 8.24
CA ALA A 28 32.37 4.40 8.22
C ALA A 28 31.17 4.09 9.13
N GLN A 29 31.14 4.63 10.35
CA GLN A 29 30.02 4.47 11.28
C GLN A 29 28.71 5.07 10.72
N THR A 30 28.80 6.25 10.11
CA THR A 30 27.66 6.92 9.46
C THR A 30 27.12 6.08 8.31
N LYS A 31 28.01 5.54 7.47
CA LYS A 31 27.66 4.66 6.35
C LYS A 31 27.00 3.36 6.84
N VAL A 32 27.49 2.75 7.91
CA VAL A 32 26.88 1.56 8.51
C VAL A 32 25.46 1.87 9.01
N LYS A 33 25.26 2.98 9.73
CA LYS A 33 23.93 3.40 10.19
C LYS A 33 22.97 3.64 9.02
N GLN A 34 23.42 4.31 7.96
CA GLN A 34 22.62 4.54 6.76
C GLN A 34 22.24 3.23 6.08
N LEU A 35 23.18 2.30 5.90
CA LEU A 35 22.93 1.00 5.29
C LEU A 35 21.97 0.14 6.14
N GLN A 36 22.06 0.20 7.47
CA GLN A 36 21.12 -0.47 8.36
C GLN A 36 19.70 0.09 8.22
N LYS A 37 19.56 1.42 8.14
CA LYS A 37 18.27 2.06 7.91
C LYS A 37 17.68 1.67 6.55
N GLN A 38 18.48 1.72 5.49
CA GLN A 38 18.06 1.31 4.15
C GLN A 38 17.65 -0.17 4.11
N LYS A 39 18.42 -1.05 4.76
CA LYS A 39 18.06 -2.46 4.92
C LYS A 39 16.68 -2.58 5.57
N GLN A 40 16.45 -1.90 6.69
CA GLN A 40 15.18 -1.94 7.40
C GLN A 40 14.00 -1.45 6.54
N GLU A 41 14.16 -0.32 5.84
CA GLU A 41 13.16 0.22 4.92
C GLU A 41 12.84 -0.77 3.78
N LEU A 42 13.86 -1.40 3.20
CA LEU A 42 13.68 -2.42 2.17
C LEU A 42 12.95 -3.66 2.70
N PHE A 43 13.23 -4.12 3.92
CA PHE A 43 12.51 -5.22 4.55
C PHE A 43 11.03 -4.87 4.80
N PHE A 44 10.74 -3.65 5.27
CA PHE A 44 9.36 -3.19 5.42
C PHE A 44 8.62 -3.11 4.07
N GLY A 45 9.30 -2.62 3.03
CA GLY A 45 8.77 -2.59 1.67
C GLY A 45 8.47 -3.98 1.12
N GLN A 46 9.39 -4.93 1.28
CA GLN A 46 9.21 -6.32 0.81
C GLN A 46 8.06 -7.01 1.53
N ASN A 47 7.95 -6.89 2.86
CA ASN A 47 6.83 -7.48 3.61
C ASN A 47 5.47 -6.91 3.17
N LYS A 48 5.42 -5.62 2.80
CA LYS A 48 4.20 -4.99 2.30
C LYS A 48 3.82 -5.47 0.90
N THR A 49 4.81 -5.73 0.03
CA THR A 49 4.58 -6.23 -1.34
C THR A 49 4.30 -7.73 -1.38
N GLN A 50 4.86 -8.52 -0.45
CA GLN A 50 4.60 -9.96 -0.33
C GLN A 50 3.31 -10.29 0.43
N SER A 51 2.69 -9.31 1.11
CA SER A 51 1.39 -9.52 1.74
C SER A 51 0.33 -9.87 0.69
N SER A 52 -0.48 -10.90 0.98
CA SER A 52 -1.58 -11.37 0.14
C SER A 52 -2.52 -10.25 -0.28
N ASP A 53 -2.69 -9.24 0.57
CA ASP A 53 -3.60 -8.11 0.33
C ASP A 53 -3.10 -7.17 -0.78
N PHE A 54 -1.78 -6.99 -0.91
CA PHE A 54 -1.22 -6.20 -2.00
C PHE A 54 -1.34 -6.94 -3.33
N LEU A 55 -1.14 -8.25 -3.30
CA LEU A 55 -1.32 -9.11 -4.47
C LEU A 55 -2.78 -9.12 -4.93
N GLU A 56 -3.73 -9.28 -4.00
CA GLU A 56 -5.17 -9.26 -4.29
C GLU A 56 -5.60 -7.90 -4.85
N LYS A 57 -5.11 -6.80 -4.27
CA LYS A 57 -5.37 -5.45 -4.79
C LYS A 57 -4.85 -5.28 -6.21
N GLN A 58 -3.62 -5.71 -6.50
CA GLN A 58 -3.07 -5.62 -7.85
C GLN A 58 -3.80 -6.53 -8.84
N ILE A 59 -4.20 -7.74 -8.45
CA ILE A 59 -4.99 -8.65 -9.29
C ILE A 59 -6.36 -8.04 -9.61
N ARG A 60 -7.04 -7.48 -8.61
CA ARG A 60 -8.36 -6.85 -8.77
C ARG A 60 -8.28 -5.57 -9.61
N ASP A 61 -7.30 -4.71 -9.35
CA ASP A 61 -7.17 -3.39 -10.00
C ASP A 61 -6.59 -3.48 -11.41
N LYS A 62 -5.61 -4.37 -11.65
CA LYS A 62 -4.91 -4.48 -12.95
C LYS A 62 -5.48 -5.54 -13.86
N LEU A 63 -5.81 -6.70 -13.31
CA LEU A 63 -6.22 -7.85 -14.12
C LEU A 63 -7.75 -7.99 -14.18
N LYS A 64 -8.49 -7.25 -13.34
CA LYS A 64 -9.96 -7.39 -13.17
C LYS A 64 -10.39 -8.85 -12.99
N LEU A 65 -9.49 -9.67 -12.46
CA LEU A 65 -9.72 -11.08 -12.22
C LEU A 65 -10.49 -11.23 -10.92
N VAL A 66 -11.60 -11.93 -11.00
CA VAL A 66 -12.49 -12.30 -9.88
C VAL A 66 -12.11 -13.69 -9.38
N LYS A 67 -12.26 -13.95 -8.08
CA LYS A 67 -11.98 -15.27 -7.51
C LYS A 67 -12.96 -16.31 -8.10
N PRO A 68 -12.58 -17.60 -8.20
CA PRO A 68 -13.51 -18.63 -8.63
C PRO A 68 -14.73 -18.67 -7.68
N GLY A 69 -15.90 -18.33 -8.21
CA GLY A 69 -17.16 -18.21 -7.45
C GLY A 69 -17.77 -16.80 -7.38
N GLU A 70 -17.06 -15.75 -7.82
CA GLU A 70 -17.59 -14.37 -7.86
C GLU A 70 -18.14 -14.03 -9.27
N ALA A 71 -19.32 -13.43 -9.34
CA ALA A 71 -19.93 -12.99 -10.61
C ALA A 71 -19.59 -11.51 -10.88
N LEU A 72 -18.93 -11.24 -12.02
CA LEU A 72 -18.65 -9.88 -12.47
C LEU A 72 -19.95 -9.24 -13.00
N VAL A 73 -20.54 -8.32 -12.21
CA VAL A 73 -21.73 -7.56 -12.62
C VAL A 73 -21.29 -6.23 -13.22
N VAL A 74 -21.41 -6.09 -14.54
CA VAL A 74 -21.18 -4.81 -15.24
C VAL A 74 -22.49 -4.02 -15.24
N LEU A 75 -22.53 -2.90 -14.52
CA LEU A 75 -23.69 -2.02 -14.54
C LEU A 75 -23.79 -1.26 -15.88
N PRO A 76 -24.95 -1.30 -16.58
CA PRO A 76 -25.17 -0.50 -17.77
C PRO A 76 -25.07 1.00 -17.45
N SER A 77 -24.57 1.78 -18.42
CA SER A 77 -24.27 3.22 -18.28
C SER A 77 -25.46 4.08 -17.82
N THR A 78 -26.67 3.59 -18.00
CA THR A 78 -27.91 4.23 -17.55
C THR A 78 -28.06 4.27 -16.02
N LEU A 79 -27.32 3.44 -15.28
CA LEU A 79 -27.39 3.32 -13.82
C LEU A 79 -26.21 3.97 -13.09
N GLN A 80 -25.17 4.41 -13.81
CA GLN A 80 -23.93 4.94 -13.22
C GLN A 80 -24.12 6.26 -12.44
N ASN A 81 -25.16 7.03 -12.75
CA ASN A 81 -25.47 8.30 -12.10
C ASN A 81 -26.47 8.18 -10.94
N LYS A 82 -26.89 6.96 -10.57
CA LYS A 82 -27.79 6.74 -9.44
C LYS A 82 -26.97 6.35 -8.21
N SER A 83 -27.12 7.14 -7.14
CA SER A 83 -26.61 6.78 -5.81
C SER A 83 -26.97 5.34 -5.47
N GLU A 84 -26.04 4.59 -4.88
CA GLU A 84 -26.22 3.20 -4.44
C GLU A 84 -27.52 3.01 -3.63
N GLU A 85 -27.88 4.05 -2.86
CA GLU A 85 -29.11 4.08 -2.07
C GLU A 85 -30.41 3.99 -2.90
N LYS A 86 -30.40 4.49 -4.14
CA LYS A 86 -31.53 4.40 -5.09
C LYS A 86 -31.56 3.11 -5.89
N LEU A 87 -30.45 2.38 -5.99
CA LEU A 87 -30.37 1.16 -6.80
C LEU A 87 -30.91 -0.07 -6.05
N TYR A 88 -30.73 -0.10 -4.72
CA TYR A 88 -31.14 -1.24 -3.89
C TYR A 88 -32.40 -1.01 -3.04
N LYS A 89 -32.93 0.22 -2.99
CA LYS A 89 -34.24 0.45 -2.38
C LYS A 89 -35.34 -0.01 -3.34
N TYR A 90 -36.06 -1.05 -2.93
CA TYR A 90 -37.33 -1.46 -3.54
C TYR A 90 -38.32 -0.29 -3.40
N HIS A 91 -38.42 0.55 -4.42
CA HIS A 91 -39.50 1.52 -4.53
C HIS A 91 -40.72 0.77 -5.04
N ALA A 92 -41.64 0.42 -4.14
CA ALA A 92 -43.02 0.18 -4.56
C ALA A 92 -43.49 1.46 -5.24
N SER A 93 -43.73 1.43 -6.55
CA SER A 93 -44.28 2.60 -7.23
C SER A 93 -45.67 2.88 -6.66
N GLU A 94 -46.04 4.14 -6.51
CA GLU A 94 -47.38 4.53 -6.05
C GLU A 94 -48.49 3.99 -6.99
N GLU A 95 -48.14 3.57 -8.21
CA GLU A 95 -49.05 2.86 -9.13
C GLU A 95 -49.38 1.43 -8.66
N MET A 96 -48.51 0.77 -7.90
CA MET A 96 -48.79 -0.55 -7.30
C MET A 96 -49.76 -0.46 -6.10
N ALA A 97 -49.98 0.72 -5.53
CA ALA A 97 -50.84 0.91 -4.37
C ALA A 97 -52.34 0.66 -4.66
N GLN A 98 -52.73 0.50 -5.92
CA GLN A 98 -54.13 0.25 -6.31
C GLN A 98 -54.46 -1.21 -6.64
N ILE A 99 -53.50 -2.13 -6.56
CA ILE A 99 -53.77 -3.55 -6.82
C ILE A 99 -53.85 -4.28 -5.48
N ILE A 100 -55.06 -4.42 -4.94
CA ILE A 100 -55.35 -5.29 -3.79
C ILE A 100 -55.33 -6.75 -4.28
N THR A 101 -54.19 -7.23 -4.78
CA THR A 101 -53.95 -8.66 -4.95
C THR A 101 -53.36 -9.20 -3.66
N PRO A 102 -54.04 -10.13 -2.98
CA PRO A 102 -53.51 -10.74 -1.78
C PRO A 102 -52.23 -11.52 -2.09
N THR A 103 -51.26 -11.48 -1.17
CA THR A 103 -49.89 -11.95 -1.35
C THR A 103 -49.78 -13.39 -1.85
N TRP A 104 -50.72 -14.28 -1.47
CA TRP A 104 -50.73 -15.68 -1.89
C TRP A 104 -50.89 -15.87 -3.41
N ARG A 105 -51.59 -14.96 -4.08
CA ARG A 105 -51.84 -15.07 -5.53
C ARG A 105 -50.59 -14.74 -6.34
N LEU A 106 -49.78 -13.82 -5.85
CA LEU A 106 -48.47 -13.48 -6.42
C LEU A 106 -47.52 -14.68 -6.35
N TRP A 107 -47.52 -15.39 -5.22
CA TRP A 107 -46.70 -16.58 -5.04
C TRP A 107 -47.10 -17.71 -5.98
N TRP A 108 -48.40 -17.91 -6.22
CA TRP A 108 -48.87 -18.93 -7.15
C TRP A 108 -48.35 -18.70 -8.56
N GLN A 109 -48.46 -17.46 -9.07
CA GLN A 109 -48.01 -17.10 -10.42
C GLN A 109 -46.48 -17.24 -10.60
N LEU A 110 -45.70 -17.09 -9.53
CA LEU A 110 -44.24 -17.22 -9.59
C LEU A 110 -43.78 -18.67 -9.63
N PHE A 111 -44.55 -19.60 -9.07
CA PHE A 111 -44.13 -20.99 -8.85
C PHE A 111 -44.91 -22.03 -9.65
N PHE A 112 -46.04 -21.66 -10.26
CA PHE A 112 -46.88 -22.54 -11.09
C PHE A 112 -47.27 -21.82 -12.38
#